data_AF-A0A1W2EMU8-F1
#
_entry.id   AF-A0A1W2EMU8-F1
#
_cell.length_a   1.000
_cell.length_b   1.000
_cell.length_c   1.000
_cell.angle_alpha   90.00
_cell.angle_beta   90.00
_cell.angle_gamma   90.00
#
_symmetry.space_group_name_H-M   'P 1'
#
loop_
_entity.id
_entity.type
_entity.pdbx_description
1 polymer ?
#
loop_
_entity_poly.entity_id
_entity_poly.type
_entity_poly.pdbx_seq_one_letter_code
_entity_poly.pdbx_strand_id
1 'polypeptide(L)'
;MIVLSVIAAVVAMCATAVALWQAREAKFAQTAAKEAQNAASRAQEEAQAARKAVEQATASALQAKAAAEEAKKVAAKAEEAVGKAAEAATASRMLADEAQVTAQQATARINEFVEVLAAARSRSGMPTFAITPGAPDEFRLSYFGGPAVIEQLTVSVVPGSRVLGLSQYDEPPAEHLEVGPLHNGSAITFRAATGQRASAVFQVKAEPWEPVVVRADQ
;
A
#
# COMPACT_ATOMS: atom_id res chain seq x y z
N MET A 1 41.89 45.05 -108.44
CA MET A 1 41.97 43.85 -107.57
C MET A 1 42.11 44.17 -106.08
N ILE A 2 42.88 45.18 -105.68
CA ILE A 2 43.16 45.50 -104.25
C ILE A 2 41.93 45.93 -103.45
N VAL A 3 41.01 46.69 -104.04
CA VAL A 3 39.80 47.19 -103.32
C VAL A 3 38.84 46.05 -102.95
N LEU A 4 38.68 45.06 -103.83
CA LEU A 4 37.83 43.88 -103.59
C LEU A 4 38.40 42.99 -102.48
N SER A 5 39.72 42.83 -102.40
CA SER A 5 40.36 42.03 -101.34
C SER A 5 40.25 42.67 -99.96
N VAL A 6 40.28 44.00 -99.87
CA VAL A 6 40.11 44.72 -98.59
C VAL A 6 38.68 44.60 -98.08
N ILE A 7 37.69 44.75 -98.96
CA ILE A 7 36.27 44.58 -98.59
C ILE A 7 36.00 43.14 -98.12
N ALA A 8 36.54 42.13 -98.82
CA ALA A 8 36.41 40.74 -98.41
C ALA A 8 37.04 40.46 -97.03
N ALA A 9 38.21 41.05 -96.73
CA ALA A 9 38.86 40.90 -95.44
C ALA A 9 38.04 41.53 -94.29
N VAL A 10 37.46 42.71 -94.51
CA VAL A 10 36.60 43.38 -93.51
C VAL A 10 35.32 42.60 -93.24
N VAL A 11 34.67 42.06 -94.29
CA VAL A 11 33.47 41.22 -94.14
C VAL A 11 33.79 39.93 -93.40
N ALA A 12 34.92 39.28 -93.70
CA ALA A 12 35.38 38.09 -92.98
C ALA A 12 35.68 38.38 -91.49
N MET A 13 36.25 39.54 -91.18
CA MET A 13 36.54 39.95 -89.80
C MET A 13 35.25 40.25 -89.02
N CYS A 14 34.25 40.88 -89.66
CA CYS A 14 32.94 41.10 -89.04
C CYS A 14 32.18 39.78 -88.82
N ALA A 15 32.24 38.84 -89.78
CA ALA A 15 31.59 37.54 -89.65
C ALA A 15 32.18 36.69 -88.50
N THR A 16 33.50 36.71 -88.33
CA THR A 16 34.16 36.01 -87.21
C THR A 16 33.85 36.66 -85.86
N ALA A 17 33.73 37.98 -85.79
CA ALA A 17 33.30 38.69 -84.58
C ALA A 17 31.86 38.31 -84.16
N VAL A 18 30.93 38.24 -85.12
CA VAL A 18 29.54 37.81 -84.85
C VAL A 18 29.49 36.34 -84.45
N ALA A 19 30.26 35.47 -85.10
CA ALA A 19 30.31 34.05 -84.75
C ALA A 19 30.88 33.82 -83.33
N LEU A 20 31.93 34.56 -82.94
CA LEU A 20 32.49 34.51 -81.60
C LEU A 20 31.54 35.04 -80.54
N TRP A 21 30.77 36.09 -80.86
CA TRP A 21 29.75 36.64 -79.97
C TRP A 21 28.60 35.64 -79.75
N GLN A 22 28.07 35.03 -80.83
CA GLN A 22 27.04 33.99 -80.70
C GLN A 22 27.54 32.73 -79.99
N ALA A 23 28.80 32.32 -80.21
CA ALA A 23 29.40 31.21 -79.48
C ALA A 23 29.56 31.52 -77.98
N ARG A 24 29.79 32.78 -77.62
CA ARG A 24 29.85 33.23 -76.22
C ARG A 24 28.46 33.24 -75.58
N GLU A 25 27.45 33.76 -76.26
CA GLU A 25 26.06 33.72 -75.78
C GLU A 25 25.52 32.29 -75.64
N ALA A 26 25.82 31.40 -76.59
CA ALA A 26 25.43 30.00 -76.50
C ALA A 26 26.05 29.30 -75.28
N LYS A 27 27.31 29.61 -74.94
CA LYS A 27 27.95 29.11 -73.72
C LYS A 27 27.30 29.65 -72.45
N PHE A 28 26.97 30.94 -72.41
CA PHE A 28 26.26 31.55 -71.28
C PHE A 28 24.84 30.97 -71.10
N ALA A 29 24.12 30.74 -72.20
CA ALA A 29 22.81 30.09 -72.17
C ALA A 29 22.91 28.64 -71.67
N GLN A 30 23.96 27.90 -72.06
CA GLN A 30 24.18 26.54 -71.59
C GLN A 30 24.53 26.46 -70.10
N THR A 31 25.33 27.40 -69.58
CA THR A 31 25.63 27.48 -68.14
C THR A 31 24.38 27.84 -67.34
N ALA A 32 23.59 28.82 -67.81
CA ALA A 32 22.33 29.20 -67.17
C ALA A 32 21.31 28.05 -67.18
N ALA A 33 21.23 27.28 -68.27
CA ALA A 33 20.36 26.11 -68.35
C ALA A 33 20.79 25.00 -67.38
N LYS A 34 22.10 24.76 -67.22
CA LYS A 34 22.62 23.79 -66.23
C LYS A 34 22.35 24.23 -64.79
N GLU A 35 22.53 25.51 -64.49
CA GLU A 35 22.22 26.07 -63.17
C GLU A 35 20.72 25.98 -62.87
N ALA A 36 19.87 26.31 -63.84
CA ALA A 36 18.41 26.16 -63.71
C ALA A 36 17.99 24.70 -63.52
N GLN A 37 18.60 23.76 -64.24
CA GLN A 37 18.34 22.33 -64.08
C GLN A 37 18.76 21.82 -62.70
N ASN A 38 19.93 22.24 -62.19
CA ASN A 38 20.40 21.89 -60.85
C ASN A 38 19.54 22.52 -59.74
N ALA A 39 19.04 23.74 -59.95
CA ALA A 39 18.12 24.37 -59.02
C ALA A 39 16.76 23.66 -59.01
N ALA A 40 16.25 23.27 -60.17
CA ALA A 40 15.02 22.50 -60.30
C ALA A 40 15.13 21.11 -59.66
N SER A 41 16.26 20.41 -59.83
CA SER A 41 16.47 19.10 -59.20
C SER A 41 16.54 19.21 -57.67
N ARG A 42 17.22 20.22 -57.13
CA ARG A 42 17.24 20.48 -55.68
C ARG A 42 15.86 20.82 -55.13
N ALA A 43 15.11 21.68 -55.82
CA ALA A 43 13.73 22.01 -55.43
C ALA A 43 12.81 20.77 -55.46
N GLN A 44 13.03 19.85 -56.41
CA GLN A 44 12.29 18.59 -56.49
C GLN A 44 12.66 17.63 -55.34
N GLU A 45 13.94 17.53 -55.00
CA GLU A 45 14.42 16.74 -53.86
C GLU A 45 13.87 17.27 -52.53
N GLU A 46 13.90 18.59 -52.33
CA GLU A 46 13.32 19.25 -51.14
C GLU A 46 11.81 19.06 -51.05
N ALA A 47 11.09 19.16 -52.17
CA ALA A 47 9.65 18.90 -52.22
C ALA A 47 9.31 17.44 -51.91
N GLN A 48 10.13 16.48 -52.37
CA GLN A 48 9.96 15.06 -52.03
C GLN A 48 10.28 14.77 -50.56
N ALA A 49 11.32 15.40 -50.01
CA ALA A 49 11.65 15.30 -48.60
C ALA A 49 10.52 15.86 -47.72
N ALA A 50 9.96 17.01 -48.09
CA ALA A 50 8.81 17.61 -47.41
C ALA A 50 7.57 16.70 -47.45
N ARG A 51 7.27 16.08 -48.60
CA ARG A 51 6.15 15.12 -48.71
C ARG A 51 6.35 13.90 -47.81
N LYS A 52 7.54 13.31 -47.80
CA LYS A 52 7.87 12.19 -46.91
C LYS A 52 7.75 12.57 -45.42
N ALA A 53 8.20 13.77 -45.05
CA ALA A 53 8.06 14.27 -43.68
C ALA A 53 6.59 14.44 -43.28
N VAL A 54 5.73 14.93 -44.18
CA VAL A 54 4.29 15.04 -43.95
C VAL A 54 3.61 13.66 -43.84
N GLU A 55 4.01 12.69 -44.65
CA GLU A 55 3.50 11.31 -44.54
C GLU A 55 3.90 10.66 -43.21
N GLN A 56 5.13 10.88 -42.75
CA GLN A 56 5.58 10.41 -41.42
C GLN A 56 4.85 11.13 -40.27
N ALA A 57 4.63 12.44 -40.40
CA ALA A 57 3.88 13.23 -39.42
C ALA A 57 2.40 12.80 -39.34
N THR A 58 1.79 12.50 -40.47
CA THR A 58 0.39 12.01 -40.51
C THR A 58 0.26 10.59 -39.98
N ALA A 59 1.21 9.69 -40.30
CA ALA A 59 1.25 8.35 -39.73
C ALA A 59 1.42 8.36 -38.20
N SER A 60 2.34 9.19 -37.68
CA SER A 60 2.54 9.34 -36.23
C SER A 60 1.34 10.00 -35.54
N ALA A 61 0.68 10.97 -36.17
CA ALA A 61 -0.55 11.56 -35.64
C ALA A 61 -1.70 10.54 -35.55
N LEU A 62 -1.84 9.66 -36.54
CA LEU A 62 -2.84 8.58 -36.52
C LEU A 62 -2.54 7.55 -35.41
N GLN A 63 -1.27 7.19 -35.23
CA GLN A 63 -0.85 6.31 -34.13
C GLN A 63 -1.12 6.95 -32.77
N ALA A 64 -0.81 8.24 -32.60
CA ALA A 64 -1.08 8.98 -31.36
C ALA A 64 -2.58 9.05 -31.06
N LYS A 65 -3.42 9.24 -32.08
CA LYS A 65 -4.88 9.24 -31.93
C LYS A 65 -5.41 7.85 -31.52
N ALA A 66 -4.89 6.78 -32.12
CA ALA A 66 -5.25 5.42 -31.74
C ALA A 66 -4.86 5.11 -30.28
N ALA A 67 -3.64 5.47 -29.88
CA ALA A 67 -3.17 5.31 -28.50
C ALA A 67 -4.01 6.12 -27.50
N ALA A 68 -4.43 7.34 -27.85
CA ALA A 68 -5.30 8.15 -27.01
C ALA A 68 -6.69 7.53 -26.82
N GLU A 69 -7.27 6.93 -27.87
CA GLU A 69 -8.56 6.22 -27.77
C GLU A 69 -8.45 4.92 -26.97
N GLU A 70 -7.34 4.19 -27.05
CA GLU A 70 -7.08 3.05 -26.18
C GLU A 70 -6.93 3.47 -24.71
N ALA A 71 -6.20 4.55 -24.44
CA ALA A 71 -6.05 5.10 -23.10
C ALA A 71 -7.40 5.49 -22.48
N LYS A 72 -8.30 6.11 -23.25
CA LYS A 72 -9.67 6.41 -22.79
C LYS A 72 -10.47 5.16 -22.44
N LYS A 73 -10.38 4.10 -23.25
CA LYS A 73 -11.06 2.83 -22.96
C LYS A 73 -10.52 2.17 -21.70
N VAL A 74 -9.21 2.23 -21.47
CA VAL A 74 -8.58 1.72 -20.25
C VAL A 74 -9.02 2.54 -19.02
N ALA A 75 -9.06 3.87 -19.14
CA ALA A 75 -9.54 4.74 -18.07
C ALA A 75 -11.00 4.45 -17.69
N ALA A 76 -11.90 4.28 -18.66
CA ALA A 76 -13.29 3.94 -18.40
C ALA A 76 -13.44 2.58 -17.69
N LYS A 77 -12.64 1.58 -18.06
CA LYS A 77 -12.61 0.28 -17.36
C LYS A 77 -12.08 0.39 -15.93
N ALA A 78 -11.09 1.25 -15.70
CA ALA A 78 -10.56 1.51 -14.37
C ALA A 78 -11.60 2.19 -13.48
N GLU A 79 -12.35 3.17 -14.00
CA GLU A 79 -13.46 3.80 -13.27
C GLU A 79 -14.55 2.80 -12.88
N GLU A 80 -14.94 1.90 -13.79
CA GLU A 80 -15.92 0.85 -13.48
C GLU A 80 -15.41 -0.11 -12.39
N ALA A 81 -14.13 -0.50 -12.45
CA ALA A 81 -13.51 -1.34 -11.44
C ALA A 81 -13.43 -0.65 -10.06
N VAL A 82 -13.12 0.65 -10.05
CA VAL A 82 -13.12 1.45 -8.82
C VAL A 82 -14.53 1.57 -8.24
N GLY A 83 -15.56 1.76 -9.08
CA GLY A 83 -16.96 1.76 -8.64
C GLY A 83 -17.35 0.45 -7.95
N LYS A 84 -17.05 -0.70 -8.57
CA LYS A 84 -17.31 -2.03 -7.98
C LYS A 84 -16.52 -2.25 -6.68
N ALA A 85 -15.27 -1.78 -6.62
CA ALA A 85 -14.45 -1.89 -5.41
C ALA A 85 -15.01 -1.02 -4.28
N ALA A 86 -15.54 0.18 -4.58
CA ALA A 86 -16.19 1.04 -3.62
C ALA A 86 -17.47 0.41 -3.05
N GLU A 87 -18.32 -0.17 -3.91
CA GLU A 87 -19.53 -0.91 -3.51
C GLU A 87 -19.19 -2.09 -2.57
N ALA A 88 -18.18 -2.89 -2.95
CA ALA A 88 -17.71 -4.00 -2.12
C ALA A 88 -17.17 -3.52 -0.76
N ALA A 89 -16.41 -2.42 -0.74
CA ALA A 89 -15.90 -1.83 0.50
C ALA A 89 -17.03 -1.32 1.40
N THR A 90 -18.08 -0.71 0.85
CA THR A 90 -19.27 -0.32 1.63
C THR A 90 -20.00 -1.53 2.19
N ALA A 91 -20.16 -2.61 1.43
CA ALA A 91 -20.77 -3.84 1.92
C ALA A 91 -19.95 -4.47 3.06
N SER A 92 -18.62 -4.51 2.92
CA SER A 92 -17.73 -4.99 3.98
C SER A 92 -17.81 -4.14 5.25
N ARG A 93 -17.93 -2.81 5.13
CA ARG A 93 -18.10 -1.92 6.29
C ARG A 93 -19.41 -2.20 7.02
N MET A 94 -20.53 -2.34 6.31
CA MET A 94 -21.81 -2.66 6.94
C MET A 94 -21.76 -3.99 7.71
N LEU A 95 -21.14 -5.03 7.12
CA LEU A 95 -20.96 -6.32 7.80
C LEU A 95 -20.06 -6.22 9.04
N ALA A 96 -19.00 -5.39 8.98
CA ALA A 96 -18.14 -5.15 10.13
C ALA A 96 -18.87 -4.42 11.26
N ASP A 97 -19.71 -3.42 10.92
CA ASP A 97 -20.53 -2.69 11.88
C ASP A 97 -21.56 -3.62 12.54
N GLU A 98 -22.21 -4.50 11.78
CA GLU A 98 -23.14 -5.51 12.31
C GLU A 98 -22.45 -6.51 13.25
N ALA A 99 -21.25 -6.97 12.88
CA ALA A 99 -20.45 -7.85 13.73
C ALA A 99 -20.04 -7.15 15.03
N GLN A 100 -19.68 -5.88 14.97
CA GLN A 100 -19.33 -5.08 16.15
C GLN A 100 -20.52 -4.90 17.10
N VAL A 101 -21.71 -4.58 16.57
CA VAL A 101 -22.93 -4.46 17.39
C VAL A 101 -23.26 -5.81 18.04
N THR A 102 -23.15 -6.90 17.30
CA THR A 102 -23.40 -8.25 17.81
C THR A 102 -22.40 -8.62 18.92
N ALA A 103 -21.11 -8.28 18.74
CA ALA A 103 -20.09 -8.49 19.74
C ALA A 103 -20.37 -7.68 21.02
N GLN A 104 -20.76 -6.42 20.89
CA GLN A 104 -21.14 -5.57 22.03
C GLN A 104 -22.35 -6.13 22.79
N GLN A 105 -23.37 -6.61 22.09
CA GLN A 105 -24.53 -7.26 22.71
C GLN A 105 -24.14 -8.56 23.42
N ALA A 106 -23.26 -9.37 22.83
CA ALA A 106 -22.75 -10.58 23.45
C ALA A 106 -21.95 -10.26 24.73
N THR A 107 -21.08 -9.25 24.69
CA THR A 107 -20.33 -8.79 25.88
C THR A 107 -21.28 -8.29 26.97
N ALA A 108 -22.31 -7.53 26.63
CA ALA A 108 -23.29 -7.05 27.61
C ALA A 108 -24.01 -8.21 28.32
N ARG A 109 -24.49 -9.22 27.57
CA ARG A 109 -25.14 -10.42 28.14
C ARG A 109 -24.19 -11.24 29.02
N ILE A 110 -22.92 -11.35 28.63
CA ILE A 110 -21.91 -12.04 29.43
C ILE A 110 -21.68 -11.30 30.74
N ASN A 111 -21.57 -9.97 30.71
CA ASN A 111 -21.39 -9.17 31.92
C ASN A 111 -22.58 -9.31 32.88
N GLU A 112 -23.82 -9.26 32.37
CA GLU A 112 -25.03 -9.51 33.17
C GLU A 112 -24.98 -10.90 33.86
N PHE A 113 -24.56 -11.94 33.13
CA PHE A 113 -24.44 -13.28 33.69
C PHE A 113 -23.34 -13.37 34.75
N VAL A 114 -22.20 -12.73 34.52
CA VAL A 114 -21.09 -12.65 35.48
C VAL A 114 -21.51 -11.92 36.75
N GLU A 115 -22.27 -10.82 36.65
CA GLU A 115 -22.80 -10.11 37.81
C GLU A 115 -23.78 -10.96 38.62
N VAL A 116 -24.69 -11.68 37.96
CA VAL A 116 -25.62 -12.61 38.63
C VAL A 116 -24.85 -13.75 39.31
N LEU A 117 -23.84 -14.31 38.65
CA LEU A 117 -23.00 -15.36 39.22
C LEU A 117 -22.18 -14.86 40.41
N ALA A 118 -21.61 -13.66 40.33
CA ALA A 118 -20.88 -13.04 41.42
C ALA A 118 -21.79 -12.75 42.62
N ALA A 119 -23.01 -12.25 42.39
CA ALA A 119 -24.00 -12.03 43.44
C ALA A 119 -24.47 -13.34 44.09
N ALA A 120 -24.65 -14.41 43.31
CA ALA A 120 -24.98 -15.74 43.82
C ALA A 120 -23.83 -16.32 44.67
N ARG A 121 -22.58 -16.18 44.20
CA ARG A 121 -21.36 -16.64 44.88
C ARG A 121 -21.15 -15.94 46.22
N SER A 122 -21.42 -14.64 46.28
CA SER A 122 -21.39 -13.86 47.51
C SER A 122 -22.40 -14.38 48.54
N ARG A 123 -23.62 -14.75 48.12
CA ARG A 123 -24.67 -15.27 49.01
C ARG A 123 -24.41 -16.69 49.50
N SER A 124 -23.72 -17.52 48.72
CA SER A 124 -23.44 -18.93 49.07
C SER A 124 -22.22 -19.10 49.97
N GLY A 125 -21.57 -18.01 50.40
CA GLY A 125 -20.31 -18.10 51.15
C GLY A 125 -19.21 -18.80 50.35
N MET A 126 -19.17 -18.61 49.02
CA MET A 126 -18.12 -19.16 48.18
C MET A 126 -16.92 -18.19 48.11
N PRO A 127 -15.69 -18.70 48.01
CA PRO A 127 -14.49 -17.87 47.98
C PRO A 127 -14.43 -17.07 46.69
N THR A 128 -14.21 -15.77 46.76
CA THR A 128 -14.05 -14.90 45.58
C THR A 128 -12.62 -14.41 45.48
N PHE A 129 -12.08 -14.43 44.26
CA PHE A 129 -10.69 -14.07 43.97
C PHE A 129 -10.66 -12.91 42.98
N ALA A 130 -9.83 -11.90 43.24
CA ALA A 130 -9.55 -10.83 42.30
C ALA A 130 -8.04 -10.69 42.13
N ILE A 131 -7.59 -10.46 40.90
CA ILE A 131 -6.17 -10.22 40.60
C ILE A 131 -6.05 -8.79 40.09
N THR A 132 -5.27 -7.98 40.81
CA THR A 132 -5.03 -6.58 40.45
C THR A 132 -3.57 -6.41 40.04
N PRO A 133 -3.27 -5.74 38.92
CA PRO A 133 -1.89 -5.44 38.53
C PRO A 133 -1.27 -4.41 39.49
N GLY A 134 0.01 -4.60 39.81
CA GLY A 134 0.83 -3.70 40.63
C GLY A 134 1.98 -3.10 39.81
N ALA A 135 3.22 -3.46 40.18
CA ALA A 135 4.43 -3.15 39.40
C ALA A 135 4.43 -3.89 38.03
N PRO A 136 5.34 -3.59 37.09
CA PRO A 136 5.30 -4.11 35.71
C PRO A 136 5.12 -5.62 35.55
N ASP A 137 5.67 -6.39 36.49
CA ASP A 137 5.64 -7.85 36.50
C ASP A 137 4.97 -8.40 37.78
N GLU A 138 4.26 -7.56 38.52
CA GLU A 138 3.73 -7.88 39.85
C GLU A 138 2.20 -7.85 39.85
N PHE A 139 1.60 -8.87 40.42
CA PHE A 139 0.16 -9.06 40.51
C PHE A 139 -0.23 -9.34 41.96
N ARG A 140 -1.36 -8.79 42.37
CA ARG A 140 -1.91 -8.95 43.71
C ARG A 140 -3.18 -9.78 43.65
N LEU A 141 -3.12 -11.01 44.14
CA LEU A 141 -4.27 -11.89 44.30
C LEU A 141 -4.92 -11.62 45.65
N SER A 142 -6.13 -11.06 45.61
CA SER A 142 -6.95 -10.77 46.77
C SER A 142 -8.04 -11.83 46.92
N TYR A 143 -8.28 -12.25 48.16
CA TYR A 143 -9.31 -13.23 48.50
C TYR A 143 -10.34 -12.64 49.44
N PHE A 144 -11.62 -12.76 49.08
CA PHE A 144 -12.73 -12.23 49.85
C PHE A 144 -14.00 -13.08 49.70
N GLY A 145 -14.81 -13.13 50.76
CA GLY A 145 -15.92 -14.09 50.85
C GLY A 145 -15.40 -15.52 51.02
N GLY A 146 -16.24 -16.48 51.43
CA GLY A 146 -15.76 -17.85 51.68
C GLY A 146 -15.40 -18.17 53.14
N PRO A 147 -14.72 -19.31 53.38
CA PRO A 147 -14.22 -19.67 54.71
C PRO A 147 -13.18 -18.66 55.22
N ALA A 148 -12.93 -18.68 56.54
CA ALA A 148 -11.97 -17.79 57.17
C ALA A 148 -10.54 -17.94 56.61
N VAL A 149 -10.13 -19.16 56.23
CA VAL A 149 -8.80 -19.49 55.70
C VAL A 149 -8.95 -20.52 54.58
N ILE A 150 -8.19 -20.33 53.50
CA ILE A 150 -7.93 -21.35 52.47
C ILE A 150 -6.50 -21.82 52.65
N GLU A 151 -6.30 -23.09 53.02
CA GLU A 151 -4.97 -23.64 53.35
C GLU A 151 -4.01 -23.67 52.16
N GLN A 152 -4.52 -24.05 50.98
CA GLN A 152 -3.71 -24.16 49.76
C GLN A 152 -4.52 -23.70 48.55
N LEU A 153 -3.89 -22.82 47.77
CA LEU A 153 -4.45 -22.21 46.58
C LEU A 153 -3.46 -22.37 45.43
N THR A 154 -3.90 -22.89 44.29
CA THR A 154 -3.03 -22.99 43.11
C THR A 154 -3.41 -21.91 42.11
N VAL A 155 -2.44 -21.09 41.72
CA VAL A 155 -2.56 -20.13 40.62
C VAL A 155 -1.85 -20.70 39.41
N SER A 156 -2.52 -20.78 38.27
CA SER A 156 -1.94 -21.25 37.02
C SER A 156 -2.19 -20.26 35.89
N VAL A 157 -1.34 -20.31 34.88
CA VAL A 157 -1.51 -19.53 33.65
C VAL A 157 -2.51 -20.24 32.74
N VAL A 158 -3.48 -19.48 32.21
CA VAL A 158 -4.40 -20.04 31.20
C VAL A 158 -3.66 -20.23 29.88
N PRO A 159 -3.77 -21.42 29.23
CA PRO A 159 -3.16 -21.66 27.92
C PRO A 159 -3.56 -20.58 26.90
N GLY A 160 -2.56 -19.99 26.23
CA GLY A 160 -2.76 -18.87 25.30
C GLY A 160 -2.60 -17.47 25.93
N SER A 161 -2.37 -17.38 27.25
CA SER A 161 -1.91 -16.14 27.89
C SER A 161 -0.43 -15.86 27.56
N ARG A 162 -0.02 -14.59 27.58
CA ARG A 162 1.36 -14.14 27.28
C ARG A 162 2.32 -14.26 28.49
N VAL A 163 1.92 -15.01 29.51
CA VAL A 163 2.69 -15.23 30.74
C VAL A 163 3.55 -16.49 30.55
N LEU A 164 4.86 -16.38 30.73
CA LEU A 164 5.80 -17.49 30.56
C LEU A 164 6.02 -18.30 31.84
N GLY A 165 5.65 -17.74 32.98
CA GLY A 165 5.69 -18.41 34.27
C GLY A 165 5.35 -17.47 35.41
N LEU A 166 5.06 -18.06 36.56
CA LEU A 166 4.65 -17.42 37.79
C LEU A 166 5.73 -17.67 38.83
N SER A 167 6.09 -16.65 39.60
CA SER A 167 6.95 -16.82 40.76
C SER A 167 6.40 -16.05 41.94
N GLN A 168 6.73 -16.53 43.13
CA GLN A 168 6.56 -15.76 44.35
C GLN A 168 7.97 -15.55 44.91
N TYR A 169 8.26 -14.31 45.34
CA TYR A 169 9.63 -13.94 45.75
C TYR A 169 10.65 -14.08 44.60
N ASP A 170 11.92 -14.33 44.94
CA ASP A 170 13.05 -14.46 43.98
C ASP A 170 13.24 -15.90 43.46
N GLU A 171 12.17 -16.70 43.47
CA GLU A 171 12.19 -18.08 42.97
C GLU A 171 12.10 -18.16 41.43
N PRO A 172 12.64 -19.24 40.82
CA PRO A 172 12.50 -19.45 39.39
C PRO A 172 11.03 -19.56 38.97
N PRO A 173 10.63 -18.97 37.84
CA PRO A 173 9.24 -18.98 37.39
C PRO A 173 8.77 -20.39 37.03
N ALA A 174 7.61 -20.78 37.54
CA ALA A 174 6.96 -22.07 37.31
C ALA A 174 5.59 -21.88 36.62
N GLU A 175 5.04 -22.94 36.01
CA GLU A 175 3.72 -22.88 35.35
C GLU A 175 2.56 -22.78 36.36
N HIS A 176 2.79 -23.33 37.56
CA HIS A 176 1.86 -23.35 38.67
C HIS A 176 2.53 -22.73 39.89
N LEU A 177 1.81 -21.85 40.56
CA LEU A 177 2.22 -21.25 41.81
C LEU A 177 1.31 -21.74 42.93
N GLU A 178 1.89 -22.40 43.91
CA GLU A 178 1.19 -22.75 45.14
C GLU A 178 1.27 -21.60 46.13
N VAL A 179 0.11 -21.12 46.53
CA VAL A 179 -0.08 -20.01 47.43
C VAL A 179 -0.60 -20.58 48.75
N GLY A 180 0.14 -20.32 49.82
CA GLY A 180 -0.13 -20.79 51.17
C GLY A 180 -1.38 -20.16 51.82
N PRO A 181 -1.55 -20.32 53.14
CA PRO A 181 -2.83 -20.09 53.80
C PRO A 181 -3.31 -18.64 53.61
N LEU A 182 -4.36 -18.48 52.82
CA LEU A 182 -4.90 -17.18 52.45
C LEU A 182 -6.13 -16.91 53.32
N HIS A 183 -6.02 -15.88 54.15
CA HIS A 183 -7.08 -15.47 55.07
C HIS A 183 -8.12 -14.62 54.33
N ASN A 184 -9.38 -14.72 54.73
CA ASN A 184 -10.43 -13.89 54.14
C ASN A 184 -10.12 -12.39 54.37
N GLY A 185 -10.13 -11.61 53.29
CA GLY A 185 -9.73 -10.20 53.28
C GLY A 185 -8.22 -9.96 53.13
N SER A 186 -7.42 -11.02 53.01
CA SER A 186 -5.99 -10.90 52.73
C SER A 186 -5.70 -10.91 51.24
N ALA A 187 -4.51 -10.46 50.89
CA ALA A 187 -4.01 -10.47 49.54
C ALA A 187 -2.54 -10.85 49.53
N ILE A 188 -2.13 -11.55 48.47
CA ILE A 188 -0.77 -12.00 48.27
C ILE A 188 -0.26 -11.50 46.94
N THR A 189 1.03 -11.19 46.93
CA THR A 189 1.73 -10.71 45.74
C THR A 189 2.46 -11.87 45.08
N PHE A 190 2.35 -11.96 43.76
CA PHE A 190 3.15 -12.85 42.92
C PHE A 190 3.64 -12.10 41.69
N ARG A 191 4.69 -12.62 41.06
CA ARG A 191 5.25 -12.08 39.83
C ARG A 191 4.89 -12.97 38.66
N ALA A 192 4.68 -12.36 37.50
CA ALA A 192 4.50 -13.07 36.26
C ALA A 192 5.60 -12.66 35.29
N ALA A 193 6.32 -13.64 34.74
CA ALA A 193 7.30 -13.41 33.68
C ALA A 193 6.55 -13.06 32.40
N THR A 194 6.17 -11.79 32.24
CA THR A 194 5.40 -11.27 31.11
C THR A 194 6.22 -10.28 30.32
N GLY A 195 6.18 -10.37 28.98
CA GLY A 195 6.78 -9.35 28.12
C GLY A 195 5.95 -8.05 28.01
N GLN A 196 4.68 -8.03 28.45
CA GLN A 196 3.76 -6.90 28.32
C GLN A 196 2.70 -6.84 29.45
N ARG A 197 2.50 -5.64 30.00
CA ARG A 197 1.82 -5.29 31.27
C ARG A 197 0.33 -5.62 31.46
N ALA A 198 -0.46 -5.89 30.41
CA ALA A 198 -1.88 -5.51 30.47
C ALA A 198 -2.94 -6.59 30.13
N SER A 199 -2.59 -7.86 29.92
CA SER A 199 -3.61 -8.90 29.68
C SER A 199 -3.16 -10.30 30.12
N ALA A 200 -2.98 -10.48 31.43
CA ALA A 200 -2.75 -11.81 31.99
C ALA A 200 -4.09 -12.41 32.47
N VAL A 201 -4.32 -13.67 32.11
CA VAL A 201 -5.50 -14.44 32.51
C VAL A 201 -4.99 -15.60 33.34
N PHE A 202 -5.44 -15.68 34.58
CA PHE A 202 -5.00 -16.67 35.54
C PHE A 202 -6.17 -17.58 35.90
N GLN A 203 -5.87 -18.84 36.20
CA GLN A 203 -6.81 -19.77 36.77
C GLN A 203 -6.43 -19.99 38.24
N VAL A 204 -7.41 -19.87 39.12
CA VAL A 204 -7.23 -20.01 40.56
C VAL A 204 -8.03 -21.22 41.03
N LYS A 205 -7.35 -22.23 41.58
CA LYS A 205 -7.95 -23.46 42.12
C LYS A 205 -7.80 -23.46 43.64
N ALA A 206 -8.94 -23.56 44.35
CA ALA A 206 -9.00 -23.73 45.81
C ALA A 206 -9.88 -24.94 46.11
N GLU A 207 -9.37 -25.99 46.76
CA GLU A 207 -10.21 -27.14 47.12
C GLU A 207 -11.13 -26.80 48.31
N PRO A 208 -12.40 -27.26 48.32
CA PRO A 208 -13.08 -28.15 47.38
C PRO A 208 -13.82 -27.44 46.22
N TRP A 209 -13.56 -26.16 45.96
CA TRP A 209 -14.27 -25.38 44.95
C TRP A 209 -13.72 -25.58 43.53
N GLU A 210 -14.60 -25.36 42.55
CA GLU A 210 -14.20 -25.40 41.15
C GLU A 210 -13.20 -24.28 40.80
N PRO A 211 -12.23 -24.54 39.90
CA PRO A 211 -11.28 -23.53 39.45
C PRO A 211 -11.98 -22.32 38.83
N VAL A 212 -11.50 -21.12 39.16
CA VAL A 212 -12.04 -19.86 38.66
C VAL A 212 -11.04 -19.19 37.74
N VAL A 213 -11.50 -18.74 36.57
CA VAL A 213 -10.68 -17.91 35.69
C VAL A 213 -10.83 -16.45 36.10
N VAL A 214 -9.72 -15.83 36.49
CA VAL A 214 -9.65 -14.43 36.92
C VAL A 214 -8.78 -13.67 35.94
N ARG A 215 -9.32 -12.57 35.40
CA ARG A 215 -8.56 -11.65 34.56
C ARG A 215 -7.92 -10.59 35.46
N ALA A 216 -6.70 -10.18 35.14
CA ALA A 216 -6.16 -8.95 35.70
C ALA A 216 -6.94 -7.78 35.07
N ASP A 217 -7.86 -7.20 35.83
CA ASP A 217 -8.57 -5.98 35.42
C ASP A 217 -7.57 -4.82 35.41
N GLN A 218 -7.60 -4.02 34.34
CA GLN A 218 -6.67 -2.91 34.09
C GLN A 218 -6.82 -1.77 35.09
#